data_AF-A0A8H8NQS0-F1
#
_entry.id   AF-A0A8H8NQS0-F1
#
_cell.length_a   1.000
_cell.length_b   1.000
_cell.length_c   1.000
_cell.angle_alpha   90.00
_cell.angle_beta   90.00
_cell.angle_gamma   90.00
#
_symmetry.space_group_name_H-M   'P 1'
#
loop_
_entity.id
_entity.type
_entity.pdbx_description
1 polymer ?
#
loop_
_entity_poly.entity_id
_entity_poly.type
_entity_poly.pdbx_seq_one_letter_code
_entity_poly.pdbx_strand_id
1 'polypeptide(L)'
;MQQAILHHFPKADVTYRFTNRAKEMLFSRECFELAKQSIARLSELQLTVKEAEWLKDNCPYFTEEYISYLRSYRFRPNEQVKMDLHVTSEPGAEVEEGHITMEISGLWVETIPYEVPVMSILSEAYFLTVDRGWTYEGQEELAYQKAKQLIKAGISFSDFGTRRRRSYHGQDLVLQGLIRGNKEFSGQEARGRLSSTSNPHFAIKYGLSPMGTIAHEWIMGIAAIHGYENANGLAMDLWEATYPTSKSNALHIALTDTFSTDAFNLNFTTDRARAERWRGLRQDSGDPFEFIVKARSAYEEMGIDYRKKVIVFSDGLDVELSIKIQKAIEEAGFIGAYGIGTFLTNDYKRMDNGQRSKPLNMVIKIASVEGQPCVKISDDITKNTGDPEVVAQIKKRFGIAT
;
A
#
# COMPACT_ATOMS: atom_id res chain seq x y z
N MET A 1 1.52 -7.42 8.86
CA MET A 1 2.64 -6.60 9.38
C MET A 1 2.61 -6.49 10.89
N GLN A 2 1.57 -5.93 11.52
CA GLN A 2 1.50 -5.79 12.98
C GLN A 2 1.77 -7.10 13.75
N GLN A 3 1.21 -8.24 13.34
CA GLN A 3 1.54 -9.54 13.96
C GLN A 3 3.04 -9.90 13.84
N ALA A 4 3.67 -9.64 12.70
CA ALA A 4 5.10 -9.95 12.52
C ALA A 4 5.97 -9.04 13.38
N ILE A 5 5.59 -7.77 13.51
CA ILE A 5 6.24 -6.81 14.40
C ILE A 5 6.02 -7.21 15.86
N LEU A 6 4.81 -7.61 16.26
CA LEU A 6 4.52 -8.12 17.60
C LEU A 6 5.40 -9.33 17.94
N HIS A 7 5.62 -10.23 16.98
CA HIS A 7 6.41 -11.44 17.20
C HIS A 7 7.92 -11.17 17.28
N HIS A 8 8.46 -10.30 16.41
CA HIS A 8 9.92 -10.13 16.27
C HIS A 8 10.47 -8.84 16.88
N PHE A 9 9.67 -7.77 16.89
CA PHE A 9 10.09 -6.42 17.27
C PHE A 9 9.07 -5.72 18.20
N PRO A 10 8.57 -6.37 19.27
CA PRO A 10 7.48 -5.82 20.09
C PRO A 10 7.86 -4.54 20.85
N LYS A 11 9.15 -4.28 20.99
CA LYS A 11 9.72 -3.13 21.72
C LYS A 11 10.42 -2.12 20.82
N ALA A 12 10.39 -2.32 19.50
CA ALA A 12 11.11 -1.45 18.59
C ALA A 12 10.44 -0.07 18.53
N ASP A 13 11.16 1.01 18.80
CA ASP A 13 10.67 2.37 18.65
C ASP A 13 10.87 2.87 17.22
N VAL A 14 9.86 3.56 16.68
CA VAL A 14 9.87 4.07 15.30
C VAL A 14 9.35 5.49 15.23
N THR A 15 9.69 6.16 14.13
CA THR A 15 9.09 7.41 13.71
C THR A 15 8.66 7.30 12.25
N TYR A 16 7.41 7.66 11.96
CA TYR A 16 6.90 7.88 10.61
C TYR A 16 6.79 9.36 10.33
N ARG A 17 6.94 9.74 9.06
CA ARG A 17 6.78 11.13 8.60
C ARG A 17 5.79 11.22 7.46
N PHE A 18 4.91 12.21 7.55
CA PHE A 18 4.06 12.64 6.45
C PHE A 18 4.86 13.46 5.44
N THR A 19 4.52 13.32 4.16
CA THR A 19 5.02 14.19 3.09
C THR A 19 3.92 14.43 2.07
N ASN A 20 3.58 15.69 1.86
CA ASN A 20 2.85 16.13 0.68
C ASN A 20 3.85 16.35 -0.47
N ARG A 21 3.72 15.57 -1.54
CA ARG A 21 4.59 15.65 -2.72
C ARG A 21 4.10 16.69 -3.75
N ALA A 22 2.84 17.10 -3.66
CA ALA A 22 2.25 18.16 -4.48
C ALA A 22 2.29 19.47 -3.68
N LYS A 23 3.43 20.18 -3.75
CA LYS A 23 3.68 21.41 -2.96
C LYS A 23 2.67 22.51 -3.24
N GLU A 24 2.05 22.50 -4.42
CA GLU A 24 1.01 23.44 -4.81
C GLU A 24 -0.36 23.16 -4.17
N MET A 25 -0.59 21.97 -3.60
CA MET A 25 -1.83 21.62 -2.91
C MET A 25 -1.70 21.97 -1.43
N LEU A 26 -2.10 23.19 -1.06
CA LEU A 26 -2.06 23.70 0.31
C LEU A 26 -3.29 23.27 1.12
N PHE A 27 -3.12 23.18 2.43
CA PHE A 27 -4.19 22.81 3.36
C PHE A 27 -4.70 24.06 4.07
N SER A 28 -6.02 24.25 4.10
CA SER A 28 -6.64 25.32 4.89
C SER A 28 -6.59 25.02 6.40
N ARG A 29 -6.72 26.05 7.24
CA ARG A 29 -6.91 25.90 8.70
C ARG A 29 -8.06 24.94 9.02
N GLU A 30 -9.17 25.07 8.33
CA GLU A 30 -10.35 24.21 8.50
C GLU A 30 -10.01 22.74 8.19
N CYS A 31 -9.30 22.48 7.08
CA CYS A 31 -8.83 21.14 6.73
C CYS A 31 -7.96 20.54 7.84
N PHE A 32 -7.02 21.33 8.35
CA PHE A 32 -6.09 20.92 9.39
C PHE A 32 -6.83 20.54 10.68
N GLU A 33 -7.74 21.40 11.15
CA GLU A 33 -8.50 21.13 12.38
C GLU A 33 -9.44 19.93 12.24
N LEU A 34 -10.12 19.79 11.09
CA LEU A 34 -10.97 18.62 10.81
C LEU A 34 -10.15 17.32 10.83
N ALA A 35 -8.99 17.31 10.18
CA ALA A 35 -8.10 16.15 10.17
C ALA A 35 -7.57 15.84 11.57
N LYS A 36 -7.10 16.85 12.32
CA LYS A 36 -6.58 16.69 13.68
C LYS A 36 -7.63 16.12 14.63
N GLN A 37 -8.85 16.64 14.60
CA GLN A 37 -9.96 16.11 15.40
C GLN A 37 -10.32 14.68 15.00
N SER A 38 -10.37 14.38 13.69
CA SER A 38 -10.67 13.03 13.19
C SER A 38 -9.60 12.02 13.59
N ILE A 39 -8.32 12.41 13.58
CA ILE A 39 -7.20 11.58 14.05
C ILE A 39 -7.28 11.34 15.57
N ALA A 40 -7.62 12.36 16.36
CA ALA A 40 -7.80 12.21 17.81
C ALA A 40 -8.88 11.17 18.15
N ARG A 41 -9.95 11.10 17.36
CA ARG A 41 -11.03 10.13 17.50
C ARG A 41 -10.65 8.68 17.17
N LEU A 42 -9.47 8.42 16.60
CA LEU A 42 -8.96 7.05 16.47
C LEU A 42 -8.84 6.36 17.85
N SER A 43 -8.65 7.14 18.93
CA SER A 43 -8.66 6.63 20.31
C SER A 43 -9.99 5.99 20.74
N GLU A 44 -11.09 6.30 20.06
CA GLU A 44 -12.41 5.72 20.30
C GLU A 44 -12.56 4.32 19.68
N LEU A 45 -11.63 3.92 18.80
CA LEU A 45 -11.74 2.67 18.06
C LEU A 45 -11.24 1.47 18.85
N GLN A 46 -11.96 0.37 18.69
CA GLN A 46 -11.68 -0.92 19.30
C GLN A 46 -12.14 -2.01 18.33
N LEU A 47 -11.37 -3.10 18.24
CA LEU A 47 -11.82 -4.29 17.55
C LEU A 47 -13.06 -4.87 18.24
N THR A 48 -14.16 -4.96 17.52
CA THR A 48 -15.41 -5.56 18.01
C THR A 48 -15.31 -7.09 18.03
N VAL A 49 -16.22 -7.74 18.77
CA VAL A 49 -16.30 -9.21 18.82
C VAL A 49 -16.54 -9.78 17.42
N LYS A 50 -17.45 -9.18 16.64
CA LYS A 50 -17.78 -9.63 15.28
C LYS A 50 -16.60 -9.50 14.32
N GLU A 51 -15.83 -8.41 14.41
CA GLU A 51 -14.64 -8.24 13.58
C GLU A 51 -13.54 -9.24 13.97
N ALA A 52 -13.36 -9.52 15.27
CA ALA A 52 -12.40 -10.51 15.74
C ALA A 52 -12.75 -11.93 15.25
N GLU A 53 -14.02 -12.32 15.32
CA GLU A 53 -14.53 -13.59 14.78
C GLU A 53 -14.33 -13.66 13.27
N TRP A 54 -14.67 -12.59 12.54
CA TRP A 54 -14.45 -12.54 11.09
C TRP A 54 -12.97 -12.68 10.71
N LEU A 55 -12.06 -12.02 11.44
CA LEU A 55 -10.61 -12.16 11.22
C LEU A 55 -10.15 -13.60 11.47
N LYS A 56 -10.66 -14.26 12.52
CA LYS A 56 -10.32 -15.65 12.81
C LYS A 56 -10.75 -16.60 11.68
N ASP A 57 -11.95 -16.38 11.14
CA ASP A 57 -12.53 -17.26 10.12
C ASP A 57 -11.97 -17.01 8.71
N ASN A 58 -11.65 -15.75 8.38
CA ASN A 58 -11.28 -15.33 7.02
C ASN A 58 -9.79 -15.05 6.84
N CYS A 59 -9.03 -14.89 7.94
CA CYS A 59 -7.59 -14.66 7.93
C CYS A 59 -6.88 -15.75 8.76
N PRO A 60 -6.83 -17.02 8.31
CA PRO A 60 -6.34 -18.17 9.09
C PRO A 60 -4.82 -18.10 9.42
N TYR A 61 -4.13 -17.10 8.90
CA TYR A 61 -2.74 -16.79 9.18
C TYR A 61 -2.56 -15.90 10.43
N PHE A 62 -3.64 -15.36 11.00
CA PHE A 62 -3.59 -14.65 12.28
C PHE A 62 -3.65 -15.62 13.46
N THR A 63 -2.75 -15.42 14.43
CA THR A 63 -2.70 -16.24 15.65
C THR A 63 -3.72 -15.76 16.67
N GLU A 64 -4.17 -16.65 17.56
CA GLU A 64 -5.06 -16.28 18.67
C GLU A 64 -4.42 -15.22 19.59
N GLU A 65 -3.10 -15.29 19.77
CA GLU A 65 -2.32 -14.30 20.52
C GLU A 65 -2.42 -12.90 19.87
N TYR A 66 -2.24 -12.81 18.55
CA TYR A 66 -2.34 -11.55 17.84
C TYR A 66 -3.77 -10.99 17.85
N ILE A 67 -4.79 -11.84 17.65
CA ILE A 67 -6.18 -11.40 17.74
C ILE A 67 -6.50 -10.91 19.16
N SER A 68 -5.99 -11.58 20.19
CA SER A 68 -6.12 -11.14 21.58
C SER A 68 -5.43 -9.80 21.83
N TYR A 69 -4.21 -9.62 21.30
CA TYR A 69 -3.52 -8.33 21.32
C TYR A 69 -4.36 -7.24 20.66
N LEU A 70 -4.87 -7.48 19.45
CA LEU A 70 -5.66 -6.51 18.67
C LEU A 70 -6.98 -6.11 19.38
N ARG A 71 -7.59 -7.02 20.14
CA ARG A 71 -8.76 -6.70 20.99
C ARG A 71 -8.42 -5.75 22.14
N SER A 72 -7.21 -5.85 22.67
CA SER A 72 -6.71 -4.99 23.76
C SER A 72 -6.12 -3.67 23.25
N TYR A 73 -5.64 -3.65 22.00
CA TYR A 73 -5.01 -2.50 21.36
C TYR A 73 -5.94 -1.28 21.31
N ARG A 74 -5.41 -0.12 21.66
CA ARG A 74 -6.06 1.18 21.47
C ARG A 74 -5.06 2.16 20.86
N PHE A 75 -5.52 2.95 19.90
CA PHE A 75 -4.75 4.09 19.41
C PHE A 75 -4.56 5.11 20.54
N ARG A 76 -3.36 5.71 20.63
CA ARG A 76 -3.04 6.81 21.56
C ARG A 76 -2.57 8.05 20.79
N PRO A 77 -3.42 8.65 19.94
CA PRO A 77 -3.02 9.71 19.01
C PRO A 77 -2.46 10.95 19.71
N ASN A 78 -2.96 11.28 20.91
CA ASN A 78 -2.46 12.41 21.70
C ASN A 78 -1.00 12.24 22.15
N GLU A 79 -0.54 11.00 22.29
CA GLU A 79 0.84 10.67 22.65
C GLU A 79 1.71 10.46 21.40
N GLN A 80 1.13 9.84 20.37
CA GLN A 80 1.87 9.26 19.25
C GLN A 80 1.89 10.15 18.01
N VAL A 81 0.96 11.10 17.84
CA VAL A 81 0.85 11.92 16.62
C VAL A 81 1.12 13.38 16.95
N LYS A 82 2.18 13.94 16.34
CA LYS A 82 2.48 15.38 16.34
C LYS A 82 2.17 15.95 14.98
N MET A 83 1.43 17.05 14.92
CA MET A 83 0.93 17.61 13.67
C MET A 83 0.81 19.13 13.79
N ASP A 84 1.34 19.86 12.79
CA ASP A 84 1.35 21.32 12.75
C ASP A 84 1.00 21.84 11.35
N LEU A 85 0.40 23.03 11.28
CA LEU A 85 0.14 23.78 10.04
C LEU A 85 1.08 24.99 9.95
N HIS A 86 1.96 24.97 8.96
CA HIS A 86 2.84 26.07 8.61
C HIS A 86 2.14 26.96 7.59
N VAL A 87 1.50 28.02 8.06
CA VAL A 87 0.74 28.96 7.21
C VAL A 87 1.69 29.70 6.28
N THR A 88 1.35 29.74 4.99
CA THR A 88 2.09 30.43 3.94
C THR A 88 1.28 31.52 3.25
N SER A 89 -0.03 31.58 3.49
CA SER A 89 -0.89 32.68 3.02
C SER A 89 -0.52 34.02 3.67
N GLU A 90 -0.78 35.13 2.99
CA GLU A 90 -0.52 36.48 3.52
C GLU A 90 -1.38 36.78 4.77
N PRO A 91 -0.86 37.58 5.73
CA PRO A 91 -1.66 38.03 6.87
C PRO A 91 -2.94 38.74 6.42
N GLY A 92 -4.10 38.26 6.88
CA GLY A 92 -5.41 38.82 6.50
C GLY A 92 -6.04 38.22 5.23
N ALA A 93 -5.44 37.18 4.64
CA ALA A 93 -6.08 36.42 3.57
C ALA A 93 -7.45 35.85 4.01
N GLU A 94 -8.41 35.77 3.08
CA GLU A 94 -9.74 35.20 3.35
C GLU A 94 -9.66 33.73 3.82
N VAL A 95 -8.65 33.00 3.36
CA VAL A 95 -8.38 31.62 3.74
C VAL A 95 -6.94 31.52 4.25
N GLU A 96 -6.78 31.14 5.51
CA GLU A 96 -5.48 30.72 6.04
C GLU A 96 -5.12 29.34 5.49
N GLU A 97 -4.03 29.25 4.74
CA GLU A 97 -3.57 27.99 4.16
C GLU A 97 -2.05 27.83 4.23
N GLY A 98 -1.61 26.57 4.18
CA GLY A 98 -0.19 26.25 4.23
C GLY A 98 0.13 24.76 4.17
N HIS A 99 1.30 24.41 4.69
CA HIS A 99 1.81 23.04 4.67
C HIS A 99 1.62 22.34 6.01
N ILE A 100 1.18 21.08 5.96
CA ILE A 100 1.11 20.22 7.14
C ILE A 100 2.45 19.50 7.33
N THR A 101 2.98 19.56 8.54
CA THR A 101 3.99 18.59 9.02
C THR A 101 3.35 17.62 9.99
N MET A 102 3.74 16.35 9.91
CA MET A 102 3.25 15.34 10.85
C MET A 102 4.31 14.26 11.08
N GLU A 103 4.49 13.92 12.34
CA GLU A 103 5.29 12.78 12.80
C GLU A 103 4.42 11.85 13.64
N ILE A 104 4.60 10.54 13.45
CA ILE A 104 3.96 9.50 14.26
C ILE A 104 5.05 8.67 14.91
N SER A 105 5.14 8.67 16.24
CA SER A 105 6.25 8.04 16.97
C SER A 105 5.80 7.19 18.14
N GLY A 106 6.57 6.15 18.44
CA GLY A 106 6.35 5.20 19.54
C GLY A 106 6.70 3.78 19.13
N LEU A 107 6.21 2.79 19.88
CA LEU A 107 6.45 1.38 19.56
C LEU A 107 5.89 1.02 18.19
N TRP A 108 6.70 0.35 17.36
CA TRP A 108 6.36 -0.04 15.99
C TRP A 108 5.04 -0.80 15.93
N VAL A 109 4.84 -1.75 16.85
CA VAL A 109 3.62 -2.56 16.94
C VAL A 109 2.37 -1.72 17.22
N GLU A 110 2.53 -0.57 17.88
CA GLU A 110 1.43 0.33 18.23
C GLU A 110 1.21 1.42 17.19
N THR A 111 2.24 1.82 16.45
CA THR A 111 2.18 2.91 15.48
C THR A 111 1.94 2.44 14.03
N ILE A 112 2.26 1.18 13.71
CA ILE A 112 2.03 0.57 12.38
C ILE A 112 0.60 0.78 11.85
N PRO A 113 -0.49 0.76 12.65
CA PRO A 113 -1.84 0.86 12.10
C PRO A 113 -2.24 2.29 11.68
N TYR A 114 -1.44 3.34 11.96
CA TYR A 114 -1.84 4.72 11.68
C TYR A 114 -1.75 5.13 10.20
N GLU A 115 -0.84 4.55 9.40
CA GLU A 115 -0.58 5.03 8.02
C GLU A 115 -1.89 5.17 7.22
N VAL A 116 -2.67 4.09 7.16
CA VAL A 116 -3.85 4.02 6.29
C VAL A 116 -5.00 4.92 6.78
N PRO A 117 -5.43 4.86 8.06
CA PRO A 117 -6.48 5.74 8.57
C PRO A 117 -6.10 7.22 8.44
N VAL A 118 -4.90 7.61 8.87
CA VAL A 118 -4.46 9.02 8.85
C VAL A 118 -4.41 9.57 7.43
N MET A 119 -3.86 8.83 6.46
CA MET A 119 -3.86 9.27 5.06
C MET A 119 -5.29 9.38 4.50
N SER A 120 -6.18 8.43 4.83
CA SER A 120 -7.56 8.50 4.35
C SER A 120 -8.33 9.68 4.95
N ILE A 121 -8.09 10.01 6.22
CA ILE A 121 -8.65 11.18 6.92
C ILE A 121 -8.17 12.48 6.29
N LEU A 122 -6.86 12.60 6.05
CA LEU A 122 -6.29 13.81 5.41
C LEU A 122 -6.85 14.01 4.00
N SER A 123 -7.01 12.93 3.23
CA SER A 123 -7.59 12.99 1.89
C SER A 123 -9.02 13.50 1.96
N GLU A 124 -9.84 12.89 2.82
CA GLU A 124 -11.25 13.22 2.96
C GLU A 124 -11.45 14.64 3.50
N ALA A 125 -10.68 15.05 4.51
CA ALA A 125 -10.71 16.42 5.02
C ALA A 125 -10.42 17.45 3.93
N TYR A 126 -9.38 17.22 3.12
CA TYR A 126 -9.01 18.13 2.03
C TYR A 126 -10.14 18.31 1.01
N PHE A 127 -10.79 17.22 0.61
CA PHE A 127 -11.87 17.29 -0.37
C PHE A 127 -13.22 17.73 0.21
N LEU A 128 -13.34 17.80 1.54
CA LEU A 128 -14.50 18.37 2.23
C LEU A 128 -14.36 19.88 2.45
N THR A 129 -13.13 20.39 2.63
CA THR A 129 -12.91 21.78 3.07
C THR A 129 -12.11 22.63 2.07
N VAL A 130 -11.25 22.03 1.23
CA VAL A 130 -10.38 22.76 0.28
C VAL A 130 -10.92 22.64 -1.15
N ASP A 131 -10.79 21.47 -1.79
CA ASP A 131 -11.36 21.25 -3.12
C ASP A 131 -12.75 20.63 -2.98
N ARG A 132 -13.78 21.50 -3.03
CA ARG A 132 -15.20 21.12 -2.89
C ARG A 132 -15.93 21.04 -4.24
N GLY A 133 -15.24 21.35 -5.34
CA GLY A 133 -15.84 21.50 -6.67
C GLY A 133 -16.08 20.18 -7.39
N TRP A 134 -16.50 19.12 -6.71
CA TRP A 134 -16.69 17.77 -7.26
C TRP A 134 -17.98 17.12 -6.74
N THR A 135 -18.43 16.04 -7.39
CA THR A 135 -19.67 15.32 -7.03
C THR A 135 -19.48 13.81 -7.08
N TYR A 136 -20.29 13.07 -6.32
CA TYR A 136 -20.39 11.61 -6.38
C TYR A 136 -21.18 11.10 -7.60
N GLU A 137 -21.86 11.99 -8.33
CA GLU A 137 -22.66 11.63 -9.48
C GLU A 137 -21.85 10.81 -10.50
N GLY A 138 -22.40 9.66 -10.91
CA GLY A 138 -21.78 8.76 -11.87
C GLY A 138 -20.58 7.95 -11.37
N GLN A 139 -20.17 8.05 -10.10
CA GLN A 139 -19.00 7.32 -9.58
C GLN A 139 -19.17 5.80 -9.60
N GLU A 140 -20.36 5.30 -9.23
CA GLU A 140 -20.67 3.86 -9.30
C GLU A 140 -20.62 3.36 -10.77
N GLU A 141 -21.21 4.11 -11.70
CA GLU A 141 -21.22 3.76 -13.12
C GLU A 141 -19.81 3.81 -13.72
N LEU A 142 -19.00 4.80 -13.37
CA LEU A 142 -17.60 4.89 -13.76
C LEU A 142 -16.80 3.67 -13.28
N ALA A 143 -16.99 3.26 -12.03
CA ALA A 143 -16.35 2.08 -11.47
C ALA A 143 -16.83 0.79 -12.18
N TYR A 144 -18.12 0.68 -12.47
CA TYR A 144 -18.67 -0.42 -13.26
C TYR A 144 -18.03 -0.52 -14.66
N GLN A 145 -17.86 0.60 -15.38
CA GLN A 145 -17.22 0.61 -16.70
C GLN A 145 -15.73 0.24 -16.63
N LYS A 146 -15.02 0.62 -15.55
CA LYS A 146 -13.64 0.17 -15.29
C LYS A 146 -13.59 -1.35 -15.07
N ALA A 147 -14.44 -1.88 -14.21
CA ALA A 147 -14.52 -3.33 -13.96
C ALA A 147 -14.81 -4.11 -15.25
N LYS A 148 -15.79 -3.66 -16.05
CA LYS A 148 -16.11 -4.27 -17.35
C LYS A 148 -14.88 -4.39 -18.26
N GLN A 149 -14.12 -3.31 -18.41
CA GLN A 149 -12.94 -3.30 -19.28
C GLN A 149 -11.85 -4.23 -18.76
N LEU A 150 -11.53 -4.16 -17.47
CA LEU A 150 -10.52 -5.01 -16.83
C LEU A 150 -10.89 -6.50 -16.95
N ILE A 151 -12.13 -6.86 -16.61
CA ILE A 151 -12.60 -8.25 -16.62
C ILE A 151 -12.59 -8.83 -18.02
N LYS A 152 -13.11 -8.08 -19.02
CA LYS A 152 -13.11 -8.51 -20.42
C LYS A 152 -11.70 -8.68 -20.99
N ALA A 153 -10.72 -7.95 -20.45
CA ALA A 153 -9.31 -8.12 -20.80
C ALA A 153 -8.64 -9.31 -20.09
N GLY A 154 -9.37 -10.11 -19.30
CA GLY A 154 -8.81 -11.25 -18.58
C GLY A 154 -8.11 -10.89 -17.27
N ILE A 155 -8.26 -9.66 -16.79
CA ILE A 155 -7.50 -9.13 -15.65
C ILE A 155 -8.16 -9.51 -14.33
N SER A 156 -7.38 -10.13 -13.44
CA SER A 156 -7.73 -10.37 -12.05
C SER A 156 -7.18 -9.24 -11.16
N PHE A 157 -8.06 -8.38 -10.65
CA PHE A 157 -7.67 -7.16 -9.96
C PHE A 157 -8.28 -7.01 -8.56
N SER A 158 -7.74 -6.10 -7.76
CA SER A 158 -8.19 -5.77 -6.40
C SER A 158 -8.26 -4.27 -6.17
N ASP A 159 -9.20 -3.84 -5.33
CA ASP A 159 -9.25 -2.47 -4.83
C ASP A 159 -8.14 -2.23 -3.79
N PHE A 160 -7.20 -1.33 -4.09
CA PHE A 160 -6.08 -0.92 -3.25
C PHE A 160 -6.15 0.57 -2.85
N GLY A 161 -7.33 1.21 -2.99
CA GLY A 161 -7.45 2.65 -3.01
C GLY A 161 -7.63 3.35 -1.67
N THR A 162 -7.66 2.65 -0.54
CA THR A 162 -8.06 3.19 0.77
C THR A 162 -7.26 4.44 1.19
N ARG A 163 -5.93 4.41 1.07
CA ARG A 163 -5.03 5.47 1.59
C ARG A 163 -5.27 6.85 0.97
N ARG A 164 -5.72 6.89 -0.29
CA ARG A 164 -5.93 8.14 -1.05
C ARG A 164 -7.35 8.25 -1.59
N ARG A 165 -8.30 7.50 -1.01
CA ARG A 165 -9.70 7.60 -1.40
C ARG A 165 -10.19 9.04 -1.24
N ARG A 166 -11.06 9.48 -2.14
CA ARG A 166 -11.69 10.81 -2.03
C ARG A 166 -12.41 10.98 -0.71
N SER A 167 -13.18 9.96 -0.32
CA SER A 167 -13.90 9.85 0.94
C SER A 167 -14.24 8.38 1.21
N TYR A 168 -14.66 8.06 2.43
CA TYR A 168 -15.23 6.74 2.75
C TYR A 168 -16.40 6.39 1.82
N HIS A 169 -17.35 7.32 1.66
CA HIS A 169 -18.52 7.11 0.81
C HIS A 169 -18.14 6.92 -0.67
N GLY A 170 -17.11 7.63 -1.15
CA GLY A 170 -16.60 7.47 -2.51
C GLY A 170 -16.05 6.05 -2.77
N GLN A 171 -15.24 5.51 -1.85
CA GLN A 171 -14.76 4.12 -1.98
C GLN A 171 -15.93 3.11 -1.92
N ASP A 172 -16.96 3.40 -1.12
CA ASP A 172 -18.17 2.58 -1.04
C ASP A 172 -18.91 2.47 -2.38
N LEU A 173 -19.16 3.61 -3.04
CA LEU A 173 -19.78 3.66 -4.36
C LEU A 173 -18.93 2.96 -5.43
N VAL A 174 -17.61 3.15 -5.38
CA VAL A 174 -16.68 2.48 -6.28
C VAL A 174 -16.79 0.97 -6.14
N LEU A 175 -16.75 0.44 -4.92
CA LEU A 175 -16.89 -1.01 -4.69
C LEU A 175 -18.24 -1.55 -5.16
N GLN A 176 -19.34 -0.82 -4.98
CA GLN A 176 -20.65 -1.21 -5.53
C GLN A 176 -20.60 -1.37 -7.05
N GLY A 177 -20.02 -0.40 -7.76
CA GLY A 177 -19.85 -0.45 -9.22
C GLY A 177 -18.95 -1.60 -9.67
N LEU A 178 -17.81 -1.80 -8.98
CA LEU A 178 -16.89 -2.91 -9.27
C LEU A 178 -17.55 -4.28 -9.06
N ILE A 179 -18.31 -4.46 -7.98
CA ILE A 179 -19.03 -5.70 -7.67
C ILE A 179 -20.14 -5.94 -8.69
N ARG A 180 -20.88 -4.90 -9.11
CA ARG A 180 -21.87 -5.02 -10.19
C ARG A 180 -21.22 -5.49 -11.48
N GLY A 181 -20.10 -4.86 -11.87
CA GLY A 181 -19.35 -5.25 -13.07
C GLY A 181 -18.83 -6.68 -12.96
N ASN A 182 -18.35 -7.08 -11.77
CA ASN A 182 -17.93 -8.46 -11.53
C ASN A 182 -19.08 -9.44 -11.72
N LYS A 183 -20.23 -9.21 -11.10
CA LYS A 183 -21.40 -10.10 -11.25
C LYS A 183 -21.85 -10.29 -12.70
N GLU A 184 -21.76 -9.25 -13.52
CA GLU A 184 -22.20 -9.30 -14.93
C GLU A 184 -21.16 -9.94 -15.86
N PHE A 185 -19.87 -9.70 -15.62
CA PHE A 185 -18.81 -10.09 -16.56
C PHE A 185 -17.91 -11.23 -16.09
N SER A 186 -17.92 -11.60 -14.80
CA SER A 186 -17.21 -12.78 -14.29
C SER A 186 -18.12 -14.01 -14.39
N GLY A 187 -17.87 -14.88 -15.38
CA GLY A 187 -18.53 -16.18 -15.55
C GLY A 187 -17.52 -17.33 -15.50
N GLN A 188 -17.98 -18.58 -15.61
CA GLN A 188 -17.12 -19.78 -15.49
C GLN A 188 -15.94 -19.81 -16.48
N GLU A 189 -16.10 -19.19 -17.65
CA GLU A 189 -15.05 -19.10 -18.68
C GLU A 189 -14.22 -17.81 -18.62
N ALA A 190 -14.63 -16.83 -17.80
CA ALA A 190 -13.95 -15.55 -17.71
C ALA A 190 -12.67 -15.67 -16.88
N ARG A 191 -11.53 -15.31 -17.48
CA ARG A 191 -10.24 -15.24 -16.76
C ARG A 191 -10.17 -14.05 -15.79
N GLY A 192 -10.80 -12.94 -16.16
CA GLY A 192 -10.80 -11.71 -15.39
C GLY A 192 -11.87 -11.69 -14.28
N ARG A 193 -11.58 -10.97 -13.19
CA ARG A 193 -12.49 -10.79 -12.05
C ARG A 193 -12.02 -9.69 -11.10
N LEU A 194 -12.95 -9.15 -10.31
CA LEU A 194 -12.64 -8.51 -9.04
C LEU A 194 -12.34 -9.62 -8.02
N SER A 195 -11.08 -9.72 -7.59
CA SER A 195 -10.63 -10.79 -6.68
C SER A 195 -10.77 -10.43 -5.19
N SER A 196 -10.54 -9.17 -4.82
CA SER A 196 -10.41 -8.76 -3.42
C SER A 196 -10.39 -7.25 -3.22
N THR A 197 -10.36 -6.82 -1.96
CA THR A 197 -10.00 -5.44 -1.54
C THR A 197 -8.94 -5.50 -0.45
N SER A 198 -8.06 -4.50 -0.39
CA SER A 198 -7.12 -4.33 0.73
C SER A 198 -7.74 -3.70 1.97
N ASN A 199 -9.01 -3.30 1.92
CA ASN A 199 -9.73 -2.72 3.03
C ASN A 199 -10.50 -3.82 3.80
N PRO A 200 -10.08 -4.23 5.01
CA PRO A 200 -10.74 -5.31 5.75
C PRO A 200 -12.20 -5.00 6.08
N HIS A 201 -12.52 -3.73 6.37
CA HIS A 201 -13.90 -3.32 6.64
C HIS A 201 -14.80 -3.49 5.41
N PHE A 202 -14.32 -3.09 4.22
CA PHE A 202 -15.09 -3.32 2.99
C PHE A 202 -15.10 -4.80 2.57
N ALA A 203 -14.07 -5.57 2.89
CA ALA A 203 -14.07 -7.03 2.74
C ALA A 203 -15.22 -7.65 3.54
N ILE A 204 -15.39 -7.25 4.81
CA ILE A 204 -16.53 -7.64 5.65
C ILE A 204 -17.85 -7.18 5.04
N LYS A 205 -17.99 -5.88 4.74
CA LYS A 205 -19.25 -5.28 4.28
C LYS A 205 -19.79 -5.93 3.01
N TYR A 206 -18.90 -6.29 2.08
CA TYR A 206 -19.28 -6.81 0.76
C TYR A 206 -19.04 -8.31 0.57
N GLY A 207 -18.54 -9.01 1.59
CA GLY A 207 -18.17 -10.43 1.47
C GLY A 207 -17.07 -10.67 0.44
N LEU A 208 -16.12 -9.73 0.31
CA LEU A 208 -14.95 -9.88 -0.56
C LEU A 208 -13.80 -10.50 0.24
N SER A 209 -12.88 -11.17 -0.47
CA SER A 209 -11.64 -11.64 0.16
C SER A 209 -10.76 -10.45 0.58
N PRO A 210 -10.20 -10.45 1.80
CA PRO A 210 -9.15 -9.51 2.16
C PRO A 210 -7.86 -9.86 1.40
N MET A 211 -7.11 -8.84 0.99
CA MET A 211 -5.80 -9.03 0.36
C MET A 211 -4.75 -8.13 1.03
N GLY A 212 -3.55 -8.68 1.21
CA GLY A 212 -2.38 -7.93 1.60
C GLY A 212 -1.11 -8.57 1.03
N THR A 213 -0.08 -7.75 0.88
CA THR A 213 1.30 -8.21 0.63
C THR A 213 2.20 -7.55 1.67
N ILE A 214 3.45 -8.00 1.77
CA ILE A 214 4.46 -7.32 2.55
C ILE A 214 4.64 -5.88 2.03
N ALA A 215 4.91 -4.92 2.92
CA ALA A 215 5.19 -3.53 2.54
C ALA A 215 6.65 -3.16 2.82
N HIS A 216 7.14 -2.12 2.15
CA HIS A 216 8.55 -1.71 2.22
C HIS A 216 9.03 -1.47 3.65
N GLU A 217 8.19 -0.91 4.53
CA GLU A 217 8.62 -0.57 5.89
C GLU A 217 9.14 -1.77 6.68
N TRP A 218 8.69 -3.01 6.36
CA TRP A 218 9.22 -4.22 6.97
C TRP A 218 10.70 -4.41 6.66
N ILE A 219 11.03 -4.31 5.37
CA ILE A 219 12.38 -4.51 4.85
C ILE A 219 13.26 -3.31 5.25
N MET A 220 12.72 -2.10 5.21
CA MET A 220 13.39 -0.87 5.66
C MET A 220 13.74 -0.93 7.15
N GLY A 221 12.78 -1.30 8.01
CA GLY A 221 13.01 -1.38 9.45
C GLY A 221 14.00 -2.47 9.83
N ILE A 222 13.91 -3.65 9.19
CA ILE A 222 14.91 -4.72 9.39
C ILE A 222 16.30 -4.27 8.96
N ALA A 223 16.43 -3.60 7.82
CA ALA A 223 17.71 -3.08 7.37
C ALA A 223 18.28 -2.02 8.31
N ALA A 224 17.43 -1.16 8.89
CA ALA A 224 17.83 -0.17 9.86
C ALA A 224 18.35 -0.81 11.16
N ILE A 225 17.73 -1.91 11.63
CA ILE A 225 18.15 -2.62 12.85
C ILE A 225 19.38 -3.52 12.61
N HIS A 226 19.40 -4.28 11.51
CA HIS A 226 20.33 -5.39 11.29
C HIS A 226 21.37 -5.13 10.19
N GLY A 227 21.30 -3.98 9.53
CA GLY A 227 22.14 -3.64 8.38
C GLY A 227 21.55 -4.07 7.04
N TYR A 228 22.01 -3.44 5.96
CA TYR A 228 21.40 -3.52 4.63
C TYR A 228 21.78 -4.76 3.81
N GLU A 229 22.94 -5.36 4.07
CA GLU A 229 23.57 -6.38 3.22
C GLU A 229 22.69 -7.63 3.00
N ASN A 230 22.14 -8.16 4.08
CA ASN A 230 21.29 -9.36 4.07
C ASN A 230 19.82 -9.05 4.41
N ALA A 231 19.43 -7.77 4.41
CA ALA A 231 18.12 -7.33 4.89
C ALA A 231 16.96 -7.97 4.13
N ASN A 232 17.08 -8.12 2.81
CA ASN A 232 16.04 -8.77 1.99
C ASN A 232 15.82 -10.23 2.40
N GLY A 233 16.89 -11.00 2.56
CA GLY A 233 16.81 -12.40 2.98
C GLY A 233 16.26 -12.56 4.40
N LEU A 234 16.80 -11.79 5.34
CA LEU A 234 16.35 -11.79 6.74
C LEU A 234 14.87 -11.39 6.85
N ALA A 235 14.42 -10.39 6.07
CA ALA A 235 13.03 -9.99 6.02
C ALA A 235 12.10 -11.10 5.55
N MET A 236 12.54 -11.93 4.60
CA MET A 236 11.79 -13.10 4.15
C MET A 236 11.78 -14.21 5.21
N ASP A 237 12.90 -14.47 5.88
CA ASP A 237 13.00 -15.48 6.95
C ASP A 237 12.10 -15.17 8.14
N LEU A 238 12.12 -13.92 8.61
CA LEU A 238 11.24 -13.47 9.70
C LEU A 238 9.76 -13.49 9.26
N TRP A 239 9.47 -13.20 7.99
CA TRP A 239 8.11 -13.31 7.48
C TRP A 239 7.62 -14.77 7.45
N GLU A 240 8.45 -15.72 7.01
CA GLU A 240 8.14 -17.16 7.04
C GLU A 240 7.99 -17.68 8.48
N ALA A 241 8.79 -17.16 9.43
CA ALA A 241 8.68 -17.52 10.84
C ALA A 241 7.33 -17.09 11.44
N THR A 242 6.83 -15.91 11.05
CA THR A 242 5.50 -15.44 11.47
C THR A 242 4.37 -16.15 10.71
N TYR A 243 4.53 -16.40 9.41
CA TYR A 243 3.52 -16.97 8.54
C TYR A 243 4.07 -18.20 7.80
N PRO A 244 4.03 -19.41 8.39
CA PRO A 244 4.63 -20.58 7.75
C PRO A 244 3.98 -20.96 6.42
N THR A 245 4.81 -21.20 5.40
CA THR A 245 4.37 -21.63 4.05
C THR A 245 3.69 -23.00 4.02
N SER A 246 3.89 -23.83 5.06
CA SER A 246 3.34 -25.19 5.16
C SER A 246 1.81 -25.25 5.23
N LYS A 247 1.16 -24.18 5.70
CA LYS A 247 -0.31 -24.08 5.76
C LYS A 247 -0.88 -23.37 4.54
N SER A 248 -0.26 -22.25 4.15
CA SER A 248 -0.65 -21.43 3.01
C SER A 248 0.50 -20.52 2.65
N ASN A 249 0.70 -20.28 1.35
CA ASN A 249 1.66 -19.29 0.87
C ASN A 249 1.00 -17.98 0.38
N ALA A 250 -0.27 -17.74 0.73
CA ALA A 250 -1.04 -16.57 0.27
C ALA A 250 -0.37 -15.22 0.57
N LEU A 251 0.35 -15.12 1.69
CA LEU A 251 1.07 -13.90 2.11
C LEU A 251 2.53 -13.81 1.58
N HIS A 252 2.98 -14.78 0.77
CA HIS A 252 4.37 -14.90 0.33
C HIS A 252 4.55 -14.34 -1.09
N ILE A 253 4.28 -13.04 -1.21
CA ILE A 253 4.59 -12.25 -2.41
C ILE A 253 5.74 -11.30 -2.04
N ALA A 254 6.90 -11.50 -2.65
CA ALA A 254 8.10 -10.73 -2.33
C ALA A 254 8.03 -9.34 -2.96
N LEU A 255 8.31 -8.31 -2.15
CA LEU A 255 8.43 -6.93 -2.61
C LEU A 255 9.92 -6.65 -2.86
N THR A 256 10.29 -6.49 -4.12
CA THR A 256 11.70 -6.60 -4.56
C THR A 256 12.43 -5.26 -4.58
N ASP A 257 11.70 -4.15 -4.74
CA ASP A 257 12.27 -2.84 -5.05
C ASP A 257 12.57 -1.98 -3.81
N THR A 258 12.68 -2.53 -2.60
CA THR A 258 13.03 -1.71 -1.42
C THR A 258 14.41 -1.06 -1.59
N PHE A 259 15.40 -1.84 -2.04
CA PHE A 259 16.77 -1.39 -2.30
C PHE A 259 17.17 -1.53 -3.78
N SER A 260 16.19 -1.65 -4.68
CA SER A 260 16.26 -2.14 -6.07
C SER A 260 16.07 -3.66 -6.20
N THR A 261 15.43 -4.07 -7.29
CA THR A 261 15.22 -5.47 -7.66
C THR A 261 16.55 -6.18 -7.91
N ASP A 262 17.57 -5.48 -8.41
CA ASP A 262 18.90 -6.06 -8.61
C ASP A 262 19.57 -6.38 -7.27
N ALA A 263 19.45 -5.50 -6.27
CA ALA A 263 19.93 -5.76 -4.91
C ALA A 263 19.15 -6.90 -4.22
N PHE A 264 17.84 -7.02 -4.49
CA PHE A 264 17.05 -8.16 -4.02
C PHE A 264 17.54 -9.47 -4.63
N ASN A 265 17.82 -9.49 -5.94
CA ASN A 265 18.24 -10.68 -6.66
C ASN A 265 19.55 -11.29 -6.14
N LEU A 266 20.48 -10.48 -5.62
CA LEU A 266 21.74 -10.98 -5.01
C LEU A 266 21.53 -12.05 -3.93
N ASN A 267 20.44 -11.94 -3.16
CA ASN A 267 20.08 -12.88 -2.10
C ASN A 267 19.00 -13.88 -2.55
N PHE A 268 18.12 -13.47 -3.46
CA PHE A 268 17.00 -14.28 -3.90
C PHE A 268 17.44 -15.44 -4.81
N THR A 269 18.37 -15.21 -5.74
CA THR A 269 18.80 -16.23 -6.70
C THR A 269 19.70 -17.31 -6.09
N THR A 270 20.26 -17.05 -4.90
CA THR A 270 21.11 -18.00 -4.17
C THR A 270 20.33 -18.96 -3.27
N ASP A 271 19.04 -18.71 -3.03
CA ASP A 271 18.14 -19.57 -2.24
C ASP A 271 16.96 -20.06 -3.09
N ARG A 272 17.25 -21.03 -3.97
CA ARG A 272 16.26 -21.68 -4.84
C ARG A 272 15.07 -22.23 -4.04
N ALA A 273 15.31 -22.82 -2.87
CA ALA A 273 14.25 -23.44 -2.08
C ALA A 273 13.24 -22.39 -1.58
N ARG A 274 13.72 -21.22 -1.12
CA ARG A 274 12.85 -20.09 -0.78
C ARG A 274 12.10 -19.58 -2.01
N ALA A 275 12.80 -19.38 -3.12
CA ALA A 275 12.18 -18.94 -4.36
C ALA A 275 11.09 -19.91 -4.88
N GLU A 276 11.23 -21.22 -4.65
CA GLU A 276 10.21 -22.22 -4.95
C GLU A 276 8.98 -22.12 -4.03
N ARG A 277 9.19 -21.90 -2.72
CA ARG A 277 8.09 -21.81 -1.73
C ARG A 277 7.27 -20.52 -1.86
N TRP A 278 7.91 -19.39 -2.15
CA TRP A 278 7.23 -18.10 -2.31
C TRP A 278 6.32 -18.11 -3.54
N ARG A 279 5.13 -17.53 -3.42
CA ARG A 279 4.10 -17.57 -4.46
C ARG A 279 4.45 -16.70 -5.67
N GLY A 280 5.19 -15.62 -5.45
CA GLY A 280 5.45 -14.65 -6.49
C GLY A 280 6.14 -13.38 -6.03
N LEU A 281 6.18 -12.40 -6.93
CA LEU A 281 6.80 -11.09 -6.73
C LEU A 281 5.75 -9.99 -6.83
N ARG A 282 6.03 -8.81 -6.25
CA ARG A 282 5.23 -7.59 -6.40
C ARG A 282 6.10 -6.51 -7.02
N GLN A 283 5.61 -5.94 -8.12
CA GLN A 283 6.17 -4.79 -8.80
C GLN A 283 5.49 -3.53 -8.29
N ASP A 284 6.26 -2.63 -7.67
CA ASP A 284 5.78 -1.39 -7.03
C ASP A 284 6.58 -0.13 -7.42
N SER A 285 7.55 -0.26 -8.35
CA SER A 285 8.22 0.85 -9.03
C SER A 285 8.96 0.37 -10.29
N GLY A 286 9.44 1.32 -11.10
CA GLY A 286 10.16 1.04 -12.35
C GLY A 286 9.23 0.65 -13.50
N ASP A 287 9.82 0.28 -14.64
CA ASP A 287 9.06 -0.18 -15.81
C ASP A 287 8.52 -1.61 -15.57
N PRO A 288 7.18 -1.82 -15.57
CA PRO A 288 6.61 -3.15 -15.38
C PRO A 288 6.99 -4.15 -16.48
N PHE A 289 7.29 -3.71 -17.70
CA PHE A 289 7.70 -4.58 -18.81
C PHE A 289 9.13 -5.09 -18.63
N GLU A 290 10.06 -4.21 -18.22
CA GLU A 290 11.41 -4.61 -17.84
C GLU A 290 11.39 -5.53 -16.62
N PHE A 291 10.52 -5.25 -15.65
CA PHE A 291 10.35 -6.09 -14.47
C PHE A 291 9.94 -7.53 -14.84
N ILE A 292 9.02 -7.72 -15.79
CA ILE A 292 8.62 -9.05 -16.27
C ILE A 292 9.84 -9.82 -16.81
N VAL A 293 10.68 -9.16 -17.62
CA VAL A 293 11.90 -9.76 -18.17
C VAL A 293 12.88 -10.13 -17.05
N LYS A 294 13.15 -9.20 -16.13
CA LYS A 294 14.05 -9.45 -14.98
C LYS A 294 13.55 -10.61 -14.11
N ALA A 295 12.27 -10.64 -13.78
CA ALA A 295 11.65 -11.69 -12.97
C ALA A 295 11.76 -13.06 -13.67
N ARG A 296 11.52 -13.10 -14.99
CA ARG A 296 11.68 -14.33 -15.79
C ARG A 296 13.11 -14.85 -15.70
N SER A 297 14.09 -14.00 -16.00
CA SER A 297 15.51 -14.37 -15.99
C SER A 297 15.93 -14.92 -14.62
N ALA A 298 15.53 -14.28 -13.52
CA ALA A 298 15.86 -14.74 -12.17
C ALA A 298 15.30 -16.15 -11.87
N TYR A 299 14.05 -16.45 -12.28
CA TYR A 299 13.50 -17.79 -12.08
C TYR A 299 14.11 -18.83 -13.02
N GLU A 300 14.40 -18.47 -14.28
CA GLU A 300 15.05 -19.36 -15.25
C GLU A 300 16.48 -19.73 -14.80
N GLU A 301 17.24 -18.76 -14.26
CA GLU A 301 18.58 -18.98 -13.69
C GLU A 301 18.56 -20.01 -12.55
N MET A 302 17.53 -19.96 -11.70
CA MET A 302 17.35 -20.93 -10.62
C MET A 302 16.75 -22.27 -11.09
N GLY A 303 16.34 -22.41 -12.35
CA GLY A 303 15.65 -23.59 -12.87
C GLY A 303 14.26 -23.80 -12.26
N ILE A 304 13.56 -22.72 -11.93
CA ILE A 304 12.20 -22.71 -11.36
C ILE A 304 11.18 -22.50 -12.48
N ASP A 305 10.10 -23.30 -12.46
CA ASP A 305 8.96 -23.11 -13.38
C ASP A 305 8.18 -21.84 -13.03
N TYR A 306 8.61 -20.73 -13.62
CA TYR A 306 8.06 -19.40 -13.39
C TYR A 306 6.59 -19.27 -13.80
N ARG A 307 6.07 -20.18 -14.64
CA ARG A 307 4.67 -20.17 -15.10
C ARG A 307 3.65 -20.41 -13.98
N LYS A 308 4.12 -20.94 -12.84
CA LYS A 308 3.33 -21.12 -11.62
C LYS A 308 3.43 -19.92 -10.68
N LYS A 309 4.29 -18.95 -10.98
CA LYS A 309 4.55 -17.77 -10.15
C LYS A 309 3.64 -16.63 -10.54
N VAL A 310 3.29 -15.82 -9.54
CA VAL A 310 2.46 -14.63 -9.71
C VAL A 310 3.33 -13.39 -9.73
N ILE A 311 3.00 -12.42 -10.59
CA ILE A 311 3.48 -11.05 -10.45
C ILE A 311 2.28 -10.16 -10.10
N VAL A 312 2.36 -9.50 -8.95
CA VAL A 312 1.39 -8.49 -8.51
C VAL A 312 1.88 -7.13 -8.96
N PHE A 313 1.19 -6.47 -9.89
CA PHE A 313 1.46 -5.09 -10.28
C PHE A 313 0.64 -4.15 -9.41
N SER A 314 1.28 -3.11 -8.86
CA SER A 314 0.58 -2.13 -8.02
C SER A 314 1.05 -0.69 -8.17
N ASP A 315 2.01 -0.41 -9.06
CA ASP A 315 2.48 0.95 -9.29
C ASP A 315 1.57 1.72 -10.25
N GLY A 316 0.83 2.69 -9.72
CA GLY A 316 0.19 3.73 -10.53
C GLY A 316 -0.80 3.25 -11.60
N LEU A 317 -1.41 2.07 -11.43
CA LEU A 317 -2.22 1.43 -12.47
C LEU A 317 -3.51 2.20 -12.84
N ASP A 318 -3.80 2.24 -14.15
CA ASP A 318 -5.11 2.54 -14.74
C ASP A 318 -5.58 1.38 -15.65
N VAL A 319 -6.73 1.52 -16.32
CA VAL A 319 -7.26 0.48 -17.22
C VAL A 319 -6.32 0.22 -18.40
N GLU A 320 -5.82 1.26 -19.05
CA GLU A 320 -5.04 1.12 -20.28
C GLU A 320 -3.70 0.44 -20.00
N LEU A 321 -2.98 0.91 -18.99
CA LEU A 321 -1.71 0.32 -18.56
C LEU A 321 -1.91 -1.12 -18.09
N SER A 322 -2.97 -1.41 -17.32
CA SER A 322 -3.25 -2.78 -16.87
C SER A 322 -3.49 -3.74 -18.05
N ILE A 323 -4.18 -3.29 -19.11
CA ILE A 323 -4.39 -4.09 -20.32
C ILE A 323 -3.08 -4.33 -21.08
N LYS A 324 -2.22 -3.31 -21.19
CA LYS A 324 -0.90 -3.48 -21.84
C LYS A 324 -0.03 -4.47 -21.07
N ILE A 325 0.02 -4.36 -19.75
CA ILE A 325 0.76 -5.29 -18.89
C ILE A 325 0.16 -6.70 -18.98
N GLN A 326 -1.18 -6.85 -19.02
CA GLN A 326 -1.84 -8.16 -19.15
C GLN A 326 -1.41 -8.90 -20.42
N LYS A 327 -1.30 -8.21 -21.56
CA LYS A 327 -0.79 -8.81 -22.79
C LYS A 327 0.66 -9.27 -22.64
N ALA A 328 1.52 -8.40 -22.13
CA ALA A 328 2.94 -8.71 -21.95
C ALA A 328 3.19 -9.87 -20.97
N ILE A 329 2.42 -9.94 -19.87
CA ILE A 329 2.59 -11.00 -18.88
C ILE A 329 2.07 -12.35 -19.37
N GLU A 330 0.99 -12.37 -20.16
CA GLU A 330 0.50 -13.58 -20.82
C GLU A 330 1.50 -14.10 -21.86
N GLU A 331 2.09 -13.21 -22.68
CA GLU A 331 3.15 -13.55 -23.64
C GLU A 331 4.40 -14.09 -22.93
N ALA A 332 4.75 -13.53 -21.76
CA ALA A 332 5.86 -14.02 -20.95
C ALA A 332 5.56 -15.39 -20.30
N GLY A 333 4.28 -15.73 -20.09
CA GLY A 333 3.82 -16.99 -19.50
C GLY A 333 3.66 -16.97 -17.97
N PHE A 334 3.60 -15.80 -17.34
CA PHE A 334 3.37 -15.65 -15.90
C PHE A 334 1.87 -15.51 -15.57
N ILE A 335 1.54 -15.62 -14.28
CA ILE A 335 0.20 -15.27 -13.76
C ILE A 335 0.21 -13.81 -13.30
N GLY A 336 -0.62 -12.96 -13.92
CA GLY A 336 -0.78 -11.56 -13.53
C GLY A 336 -1.86 -11.34 -12.46
N ALA A 337 -1.59 -10.43 -11.52
CA ALA A 337 -2.56 -9.89 -10.58
C ALA A 337 -2.34 -8.38 -10.39
N TYR A 338 -3.41 -7.62 -10.14
CA TYR A 338 -3.36 -6.16 -10.22
C TYR A 338 -3.98 -5.50 -8.98
N GLY A 339 -3.19 -4.72 -8.25
CA GLY A 339 -3.67 -3.89 -7.14
C GLY A 339 -3.90 -2.46 -7.61
N ILE A 340 -5.14 -2.08 -7.87
CA ILE A 340 -5.46 -0.76 -8.44
C ILE A 340 -5.93 0.17 -7.33
N GLY A 341 -5.20 1.26 -7.10
CA GLY A 341 -5.40 2.16 -5.98
C GLY A 341 -6.20 3.42 -6.32
N THR A 342 -5.50 4.56 -6.26
CA THR A 342 -6.05 5.92 -6.43
C THR A 342 -6.92 6.08 -7.68
N PHE A 343 -6.59 5.39 -8.78
CA PHE A 343 -7.37 5.42 -10.02
C PHE A 343 -8.81 4.91 -9.84
N LEU A 344 -9.06 4.00 -8.88
CA LEU A 344 -10.41 3.57 -8.56
C LEU A 344 -11.10 4.55 -7.61
N THR A 345 -10.45 4.93 -6.51
CA THR A 345 -11.12 5.57 -5.36
C THR A 345 -11.05 7.09 -5.33
N ASN A 346 -10.32 7.71 -6.26
CA ASN A 346 -10.17 9.17 -6.36
C ASN A 346 -10.06 9.61 -7.82
N ASP A 347 -11.04 9.22 -8.64
CA ASP A 347 -11.16 9.63 -10.03
C ASP A 347 -12.42 10.47 -10.25
N TYR A 348 -12.25 11.77 -10.04
CA TYR A 348 -13.34 12.75 -10.04
C TYR A 348 -13.07 13.85 -11.05
N LYS A 349 -14.14 14.41 -11.58
CA LYS A 349 -14.13 15.62 -12.41
C LYS A 349 -14.60 16.82 -11.61
N ARG A 350 -14.09 18.00 -11.95
CA ARG A 350 -14.57 19.26 -11.41
C ARG A 350 -15.93 19.59 -12.02
N MET A 351 -16.84 20.11 -11.22
CA MET A 351 -18.19 20.50 -11.65
C MET A 351 -18.19 21.75 -12.55
N ASP A 352 -17.20 22.64 -12.37
CA ASP A 352 -17.12 23.92 -13.08
C ASP A 352 -16.72 23.77 -14.55
N ASN A 353 -15.79 22.86 -14.87
CA ASN A 353 -15.19 22.75 -16.19
C ASN A 353 -15.01 21.31 -16.70
N GLY A 354 -15.44 20.30 -15.93
CA GLY A 354 -15.34 18.90 -16.30
C GLY A 354 -13.91 18.33 -16.34
N GLN A 355 -12.88 19.12 -16.02
CA GLN A 355 -11.49 18.66 -15.97
C GLN A 355 -11.27 17.75 -14.75
N ARG A 356 -10.20 16.96 -14.77
CA ARG A 356 -9.84 16.08 -13.66
C ARG A 356 -9.56 16.89 -12.39
N SER A 357 -10.28 16.62 -11.30
CA SER A 357 -9.89 17.07 -9.96
C SER A 357 -8.82 16.13 -9.43
N LYS A 358 -7.61 16.67 -9.22
CA LYS A 358 -6.42 15.87 -8.89
C LYS A 358 -6.52 15.31 -7.45
N PRO A 359 -6.20 14.03 -7.24
CA PRO A 359 -5.98 13.48 -5.90
C PRO A 359 -4.80 14.13 -5.19
N LEU A 360 -4.83 14.18 -3.85
CA LEU A 360 -3.65 14.52 -3.07
C LEU A 360 -2.52 13.48 -3.28
N ASN A 361 -1.33 13.97 -3.61
CA ASN A 361 -0.14 13.12 -3.72
C ASN A 361 0.64 13.13 -2.40
N MET A 362 0.17 12.34 -1.44
CA MET A 362 0.75 12.27 -0.10
C MET A 362 1.21 10.86 0.26
N VAL A 363 2.15 10.78 1.21
CA VAL A 363 2.63 9.52 1.81
C VAL A 363 2.89 9.72 3.30
N ILE A 364 2.72 8.65 4.08
CA ILE A 364 3.35 8.50 5.39
C ILE A 364 4.36 7.36 5.25
N LYS A 365 5.61 7.59 5.66
CA LYS A 365 6.69 6.60 5.53
C LYS A 365 7.42 6.45 6.85
N ILE A 366 7.85 5.22 7.15
CA ILE A 366 8.80 4.99 8.24
C ILE A 366 10.09 5.76 7.95
N ALA A 367 10.47 6.62 8.88
CA ALA A 367 11.62 7.51 8.78
C ALA A 367 12.81 6.98 9.59
N SER A 368 12.55 6.35 10.74
CA SER A 368 13.58 5.71 11.55
C SER A 368 13.02 4.55 12.38
N VAL A 369 13.90 3.59 12.72
CA VAL A 369 13.66 2.51 13.69
C VAL A 369 14.85 2.47 14.65
N GLU A 370 14.64 2.43 15.96
CA GLU A 370 15.71 2.45 16.99
C GLU A 370 16.71 3.60 16.80
N GLY A 371 16.20 4.77 16.40
CA GLY A 371 17.01 5.95 16.06
C GLY A 371 17.81 5.83 14.75
N GLN A 372 17.80 4.67 14.08
CA GLN A 372 18.48 4.47 12.80
C GLN A 372 17.59 4.90 11.62
N PRO A 373 18.12 5.66 10.65
CA PRO A 373 17.35 6.14 9.51
C PRO A 373 16.93 5.00 8.58
N CYS A 374 15.69 5.04 8.15
CA CYS A 374 15.15 4.15 7.13
C CYS A 374 15.21 4.81 5.75
N VAL A 375 15.59 4.04 4.74
CA VAL A 375 15.60 4.51 3.35
C VAL A 375 14.94 3.53 2.39
N LYS A 376 14.44 4.04 1.27
CA LYS A 376 13.99 3.25 0.10
C LYS A 376 14.73 3.77 -1.13
N ILE A 377 15.28 2.88 -1.95
CA ILE A 377 15.91 3.22 -3.24
C ILE A 377 14.88 3.14 -4.39
N SER A 378 14.08 2.06 -4.46
CA SER A 378 13.19 1.78 -5.60
C SER A 378 13.93 1.40 -6.90
N ASP A 379 13.21 0.88 -7.89
CA ASP A 379 13.74 0.67 -9.24
C ASP A 379 13.68 1.95 -10.09
N ASP A 380 12.94 2.98 -9.65
CA ASP A 380 13.08 4.33 -10.16
C ASP A 380 14.20 5.05 -9.39
N ILE A 381 15.41 5.03 -9.96
CA ILE A 381 16.63 5.53 -9.31
C ILE A 381 16.55 7.01 -8.90
N THR A 382 15.61 7.77 -9.47
CA THR A 382 15.39 9.20 -9.18
C THR A 382 14.46 9.44 -7.99
N LYS A 383 13.74 8.41 -7.52
CA LYS A 383 12.69 8.51 -6.48
C LYS A 383 13.09 7.88 -5.15
N ASN A 384 14.35 8.05 -4.74
CA ASN A 384 14.79 7.58 -3.43
C ASN A 384 14.13 8.38 -2.31
N THR A 385 13.94 7.77 -1.14
CA THR A 385 13.42 8.45 0.05
C THR A 385 14.18 8.06 1.29
N GLY A 386 14.42 9.04 2.18
CA GLY A 386 15.16 8.87 3.42
C GLY A 386 16.37 9.80 3.44
N ASP A 387 17.29 9.55 4.39
CA ASP A 387 18.52 10.33 4.54
C ASP A 387 19.42 10.23 3.28
N PRO A 388 19.84 11.36 2.68
CA PRO A 388 20.63 11.36 1.45
C PRO A 388 22.00 10.66 1.57
N GLU A 389 22.67 10.77 2.73
CA GLU A 389 23.97 10.14 2.94
C GLU A 389 23.81 8.62 3.01
N VAL A 390 22.78 8.14 3.71
CA VAL A 390 22.47 6.72 3.82
C VAL A 390 22.05 6.15 2.46
N VAL A 391 21.25 6.90 1.69
CA VAL A 391 20.90 6.55 0.30
C VAL A 391 22.17 6.39 -0.55
N ALA A 392 23.11 7.34 -0.48
CA ALA A 392 24.36 7.27 -1.23
C ALA A 392 25.22 6.06 -0.82
N GLN A 393 25.29 5.76 0.48
CA GLN A 393 26.01 4.58 1.00
C GLN A 393 25.42 3.27 0.46
N ILE A 394 24.09 3.16 0.42
CA ILE A 394 23.40 1.95 -0.06
C ILE A 394 23.53 1.81 -1.57
N LYS A 395 23.40 2.91 -2.32
CA LYS A 395 23.66 2.90 -3.76
C LYS A 395 25.08 2.41 -4.06
N LYS A 396 26.08 2.96 -3.37
CA LYS A 396 27.47 2.51 -3.48
C LYS A 396 27.64 1.04 -3.11
N ARG A 397 27.00 0.57 -2.04
CA ARG A 397 27.06 -0.82 -1.57
C ARG A 397 26.57 -1.80 -2.63
N PHE A 398 25.43 -1.51 -3.26
CA PHE A 398 24.81 -2.39 -4.24
C PHE A 398 25.21 -2.08 -5.69
N GLY A 399 26.17 -1.20 -5.91
CA GLY A 399 26.61 -0.81 -7.26
C GLY A 399 25.53 -0.11 -8.10
N ILE A 400 24.58 0.57 -7.44
CA ILE A 400 23.48 1.28 -8.09
C ILE A 400 23.96 2.69 -8.48
N ALA A 401 23.59 3.13 -9.68
CA ALA A 401 23.90 4.47 -10.16
C ALA A 401 23.36 5.57 -9.22
N THR A 402 24.17 6.60 -8.99
CA THR A 402 23.83 7.77 -8.18
C THR A 402 22.91 8.72 -8.90
#